data_AF-A1RUN1-F1
#
_entry.id   AF-A1RUN1-F1
#
_cell.length_a   1.000
_cell.length_b   1.000
_cell.length_c   1.000
_cell.angle_alpha   90.00
_cell.angle_beta   90.00
_cell.angle_gamma   90.00
#
_symmetry.space_group_name_H-M   'P 1'
#
loop_
_entity.id
_entity.type
_entity.pdbx_description
1 polymer ?
#
loop_
_entity_poly.entity_id
_entity_poly.type
_entity_poly.pdbx_seq_one_letter_code
_entity_poly.pdbx_strand_id
1 'polypeptide(L)' 'MQINIRDDLYARVAEYAKRLGLSVEEFVEVVLERVVGGGGRPLSPGEEAELRERLRALGYA' A
#
# COMPACT_ATOMS: atom_id res chain seq x y z
N MET A 1 -8.19 -3.58 18.57
CA MET A 1 -6.86 -4.18 18.32
C MET A 1 -5.83 -3.07 18.53
N GLN A 2 -4.86 -3.22 19.44
CA GLN A 2 -3.79 -2.23 19.60
C GLN A 2 -2.60 -2.64 18.72
N ILE A 3 -2.19 -1.76 17.80
CA ILE A 3 -1.03 -1.96 16.94
C ILE A 3 0.07 -1.02 17.44
N ASN A 4 1.16 -1.58 17.95
CA ASN A 4 2.34 -0.80 18.30
C ASN A 4 3.20 -0.62 17.05
N ILE A 5 3.20 0.61 16.52
CA ILE A 5 4.02 1.02 15.37
C ILE A 5 5.23 1.77 15.94
N ARG A 6 6.43 1.46 15.45
CA ARG A 6 7.63 2.22 15.82
C ARG A 6 7.51 3.68 15.37
N ASP A 7 8.03 4.62 16.16
CA ASP A 7 7.92 6.06 15.89
C ASP A 7 8.47 6.47 14.52
N ASP A 8 9.57 5.86 14.09
CA ASP A 8 10.19 6.13 12.79
C ASP A 8 9.31 5.68 11.62
N LEU A 9 8.60 4.57 11.79
CA LEU A 9 7.66 4.06 10.81
C LEU A 9 6.39 4.92 10.78
N TYR A 10 5.90 5.33 11.95
CA TYR A 10 4.75 6.23 12.06
C TYR A 10 5.01 7.57 11.34
N ALA A 11 6.17 8.18 11.54
CA ALA A 11 6.53 9.44 10.89
C ALA A 11 6.51 9.33 9.35
N ARG A 12 7.04 8.22 8.81
CA ARG A 12 7.03 7.95 7.36
C ARG A 12 5.62 7.72 6.83
N VAL A 13 4.78 7.01 7.58
CA VAL A 13 3.38 6.78 7.25
C VAL A 13 2.59 8.09 7.27
N ALA A 14 2.83 8.95 8.27
CA ALA A 14 2.18 10.26 8.38
C ALA A 14 2.53 11.19 7.21
N GLU A 15 3.80 11.24 6.81
CA GLU A 15 4.24 11.93 5.59
C GLU A 15 3.49 11.44 4.36
N TYR A 16 3.37 10.12 4.21
CA TYR A 16 2.72 9.51 3.06
C TYR A 16 1.21 9.73 3.03
N ALA A 17 0.55 9.56 4.18
CA ALA A 17 -0.88 9.82 4.35
C ALA A 17 -1.21 11.28 4.02
N LYS A 18 -0.39 12.23 4.49
CA LYS A 18 -0.53 13.65 4.19
C LYS A 18 -0.45 13.95 2.68
N ARG A 19 0.45 13.30 1.94
CA ARG A 19 0.56 13.45 0.47
C ARG A 19 -0.69 12.97 -0.26
N LEU A 20 -1.39 11.99 0.32
CA LEU A 20 -2.63 11.43 -0.21
C LEU A 20 -3.87 12.18 0.30
N GLY A 21 -3.70 13.18 1.18
CA GLY A 21 -4.81 13.91 1.81
C GLY A 21 -5.59 13.06 2.83
N LEU A 22 -4.97 12.00 3.35
CA LEU A 22 -5.56 11.08 4.31
C LEU A 22 -4.97 11.28 5.71
N SER A 23 -5.74 10.94 6.74
CA SER A 23 -5.22 10.72 8.08
C SER A 23 -4.41 9.41 8.16
N VAL A 24 -3.58 9.28 9.20
CA VAL A 24 -2.83 8.04 9.44
C VAL A 24 -3.78 6.86 9.68
N GLU A 25 -4.89 7.08 10.38
CA GLU A 25 -5.88 6.05 10.63
C GLU A 25 -6.54 5.59 9.33
N GLU A 26 -7.02 6.51 8.48
CA GLU A 26 -7.59 6.18 7.16
C GLU A 26 -6.57 5.46 6.27
N PHE A 27 -5.31 5.88 6.30
CA PHE A 27 -4.25 5.19 5.57
C PHE A 27 -4.04 3.76 6.07
N VAL A 28 -4.02 3.56 7.39
CA VAL A 28 -3.87 2.23 8.00
C VAL A 28 -5.08 1.37 7.69
N GLU A 29 -6.30 1.90 7.71
CA GLU A 29 -7.50 1.19 7.29
C GLU A 29 -7.42 0.74 5.83
N VAL A 30 -7.06 1.63 4.91
CA VAL A 30 -6.89 1.27 3.48
C VAL A 30 -5.82 0.20 3.28
N VAL A 31 -4.70 0.29 4.01
CA VAL A 31 -3.63 -0.71 3.93
C VAL A 31 -4.11 -2.04 4.53
N LEU A 32 -4.77 -2.03 5.69
CA LEU A 32 -5.32 -3.23 6.30
C LEU A 32 -6.43 -3.84 5.43
N GLU A 33 -7.27 -3.06 4.79
CA GLU A 33 -8.26 -3.56 3.83
C GLU A 33 -7.58 -4.16 2.59
N ARG A 34 -6.51 -3.55 2.08
CA ARG A 34 -5.74 -4.13 0.96
C ARG A 34 -4.97 -5.40 1.34
N VAL A 35 -4.45 -5.48 2.57
CA VAL A 35 -3.58 -6.58 3.03
C VAL A 35 -4.40 -7.71 3.66
N VAL A 36 -5.45 -7.38 4.41
CA VAL A 36 -6.30 -8.32 5.17
C VAL A 36 -7.63 -8.58 4.46
N GLY A 37 -8.26 -7.55 3.88
CA GLY A 37 -9.40 -7.74 2.96
C GLY A 37 -8.98 -8.34 1.62
N GLY A 38 -7.70 -8.19 1.27
CA GLY A 38 -7.02 -8.88 0.19
C GLY A 38 -6.50 -10.26 0.60
N GLY A 39 -7.40 -11.23 0.76
CA GLY A 39 -7.08 -12.53 0.17
C GLY A 39 -6.79 -12.25 -1.29
N GLY A 40 -5.52 -12.35 -1.71
CA GLY A 40 -5.04 -11.84 -3.00
C GLY A 40 -6.04 -12.14 -4.11
N ARG A 41 -6.75 -11.11 -4.58
CA ARG A 41 -7.53 -11.27 -5.81
C ARG A 41 -6.49 -11.58 -6.88
N PRO A 42 -6.60 -12.70 -7.61
CA PRO A 42 -5.73 -12.93 -8.74
C PRO A 42 -5.84 -11.70 -9.64
N LEU A 43 -4.68 -11.10 -9.96
CA LEU A 43 -4.65 -10.01 -10.91
C LEU A 43 -5.33 -10.50 -12.18
N SER A 44 -6.24 -9.70 -12.71
CA SER A 44 -6.76 -9.97 -14.04
C SER A 44 -5.57 -9.92 -15.02
N PRO A 45 -5.59 -10.68 -16.13
CA PRO A 45 -4.47 -10.68 -17.08
C PRO A 45 -4.03 -9.28 -17.54
N GLY A 46 -4.95 -8.31 -17.60
CA GLY A 46 -4.64 -6.91 -17.90
C GLY A 46 -3.92 -6.17 -16.76
N GLU A 47 -4.29 -6.42 -15.50
CA GLU A 47 -3.65 -5.81 -14.33
C GLU A 47 -2.24 -6.35 -14.13
N GLU A 48 -2.01 -7.64 -14.42
CA GLU A 48 -0.68 -8.25 -14.38
C GLU A 48 0.24 -7.71 -15.48
N ALA A 49 -0.29 -7.49 -16.69
CA ALA A 49 0.47 -6.89 -17.79
C ALA A 49 0.89 -5.45 -17.48
N GLU A 50 -0.02 -4.64 -16.95
CA GLU A 50 0.26 -3.26 -16.54
C GLU A 50 1.28 -3.20 -15.39
N LEU A 51 1.15 -4.10 -14.42
CA LEU A 51 2.11 -4.22 -13.33
C LEU A 51 3.49 -4.63 -13.83
N ARG A 52 3.57 -5.61 -14.74
CA ARG A 52 4.83 -6.06 -15.36
C ARG A 52 5.50 -4.96 -16.17
N GLU A 53 4.73 -4.16 -16.90
CA GLU A 53 5.26 -3.01 -17.65
C GLU A 53 5.83 -1.95 -16.71
N ARG A 54 5.11 -1.62 -15.63
CA ARG A 54 5.58 -0.68 -14.60
C ARG A 54 6.83 -1.18 -13.89
N LEU A 55 6.91 -2.47 -13.58
CA LEU A 55 8.09 -3.07 -12.95
C LEU A 55 9.32 -3.00 -13.86
N ARG A 56 9.16 -3.27 -15.18
CA ARG A 56 10.25 -3.09 -16.15
C ARG A 56 10.70 -1.64 -16.25
N ALA A 57 9.76 -0.69 -16.27
CA ALA A 57 10.09 0.74 -16.31
C ALA A 57 10.88 1.20 -15.08
N LEU A 58 10.74 0.49 -13.95
CA LEU A 58 11.47 0.72 -12.71
C LEU A 58 12.77 -0.11 -12.58
N GLY A 59 13.12 -0.91 -13.60
CA GLY A 59 14.34 -1.73 -13.61
C GLY A 59 14.23 -3.08 -12.89
N TYR A 60 13.02 -3.50 -12.53
CA TYR A 60 12.76 -4.84 -11.98
C TYR A 60 12.36 -5.77 -13.13
N ALA A 61 13.12 -6.86 -13.31
CA ALA A 61 12.93 -7.87 -14.36
C ALA A 61 11.91 -8.94 -13.96
#